data_AF-A0A7S3JPY9-F1
#
_entry.id   AF-A0A7S3JPY9-F1
#
_cell.length_a   1.000
_cell.length_b   1.000
_cell.length_c   1.000
_cell.angle_alpha   90.00
_cell.angle_beta   90.00
_cell.angle_gamma   90.00
#
_symmetry.space_group_name_H-M   'P 1'
#
loop_
_entity.id
_entity.type
_entity.pdbx_description
1 polymer ?
#
loop_
_entity_poly.entity_id
_entity_poly.type
_entity_poly.pdbx_seq_one_letter_code
_entity_poly.pdbx_strand_id
1 'polypeptide(L)'
;MQLSSEHVDGSSSSSRLEIVVDGMNVAMSNIPSYENDGQRRRQYALSALEMCLNYFVRLGVSVKVIAPMGFVDAHRPEIEIFERAGLLFVSPGGLDDNFLLQQADANGAFIVSNDRFTDHIRDRGYDPDWIEYHRVPFMFNPDFSPEPDALVRMQ
;
A
#
# COMPACT_ATOMS: atom_id res chain seq x y z
N MET A 1 -55.74 7.26 -3.84
CA MET A 1 -55.45 5.89 -4.32
C MET A 1 -54.32 6.02 -5.33
N GLN A 2 -53.16 5.46 -4.97
CA GLN A 2 -51.90 5.28 -5.73
C GLN A 2 -51.26 6.49 -6.44
N LEU A 3 -50.23 7.05 -5.81
CA LEU A 3 -49.08 7.65 -6.49
C LEU A 3 -48.00 6.57 -6.58
N SER A 4 -47.64 6.21 -7.80
CA SER A 4 -46.59 5.26 -8.14
C SER A 4 -45.24 5.79 -7.68
N SER A 5 -44.58 5.12 -6.75
CA SER A 5 -43.18 5.42 -6.42
C SER A 5 -42.28 4.77 -7.48
N GLU A 6 -41.76 5.60 -8.37
CA GLU A 6 -40.66 5.23 -9.25
C GLU A 6 -39.47 4.75 -8.40
N HIS A 7 -38.94 3.59 -8.78
CA HIS A 7 -37.72 3.03 -8.20
C HIS A 7 -36.58 4.03 -8.43
N VAL A 8 -36.00 4.50 -7.32
CA VAL A 8 -34.70 5.18 -7.35
C VAL A 8 -33.68 4.08 -7.63
N ASP A 9 -33.17 4.06 -8.86
CA ASP A 9 -32.02 3.26 -9.26
C ASP A 9 -30.91 3.47 -8.23
N GLY A 10 -30.60 2.41 -7.49
CA GLY A 10 -29.44 2.36 -6.61
C GLY A 10 -28.22 2.60 -7.46
N SER A 11 -27.54 3.73 -7.22
CA SER A 11 -26.26 4.02 -7.85
C SER A 11 -25.34 2.82 -7.62
N SER A 12 -24.98 2.12 -8.68
CA SER A 12 -23.84 1.21 -8.65
C SER A 12 -22.61 2.07 -8.37
N SER A 13 -22.26 2.27 -7.09
CA SER A 13 -20.93 2.72 -6.74
C SER A 13 -20.01 1.63 -7.26
N SER A 14 -19.40 1.86 -8.43
CA SER A 14 -18.23 1.09 -8.83
C SER A 14 -17.28 1.17 -7.64
N SER A 15 -17.14 0.07 -6.91
CA SER A 15 -16.27 0.00 -5.74
C SER A 15 -14.88 0.31 -6.24
N ARG A 16 -14.39 1.51 -5.94
CA ARG A 16 -13.07 1.94 -6.38
C ARG A 16 -12.07 0.96 -5.78
N LEU A 17 -11.30 0.29 -6.63
CA LEU A 17 -10.24 -0.62 -6.18
C LEU A 17 -9.33 0.12 -5.19
N GLU A 18 -9.10 -0.49 -4.04
CA GLU A 18 -8.22 0.04 -3.01
C GLU A 18 -6.95 -0.81 -2.90
N ILE A 19 -5.84 -0.14 -2.61
CA ILE A 19 -4.60 -0.79 -2.18
C ILE A 19 -4.09 -0.16 -0.89
N VAL A 20 -3.46 -1.00 -0.08
CA VAL A 20 -2.67 -0.59 1.08
C VAL A 20 -1.21 -0.89 0.76
N VAL A 21 -0.36 0.11 0.90
CA VAL A 21 1.06 0.03 0.61
C VAL A 21 1.82 -0.07 1.92
N ASP A 22 2.68 -1.07 2.01
CA ASP A 22 3.70 -1.20 3.05
C ASP A 22 4.80 -0.17 2.78
N GLY A 23 4.68 0.98 3.44
CA GLY A 23 5.51 2.14 3.15
C GLY A 23 6.99 1.88 3.41
N MET A 24 7.32 1.16 4.49
CA MET A 24 8.72 0.86 4.79
C MET A 24 9.27 -0.20 3.85
N ASN A 25 8.53 -1.26 3.53
CA ASN A 25 8.99 -2.29 2.60
C ASN A 25 9.24 -1.73 1.20
N VAL A 26 8.31 -0.91 0.67
CA VAL A 26 8.48 -0.24 -0.63
C VAL A 26 9.68 0.71 -0.60
N ALA A 27 9.78 1.56 0.41
CA ALA A 27 10.88 2.51 0.54
C ALA A 27 12.25 1.82 0.57
N MET A 28 12.39 0.77 1.37
CA MET A 28 13.66 0.09 1.57
C MET A 28 14.07 -0.77 0.37
N SER A 29 13.11 -1.26 -0.41
CA SER A 29 13.35 -2.15 -1.55
C SER A 29 14.08 -1.48 -2.73
N ASN A 30 14.09 -0.14 -2.81
CA ASN A 30 14.79 0.61 -3.86
C ASN A 30 16.21 1.04 -3.44
N ILE A 31 16.62 0.80 -2.20
CA ILE A 31 17.94 1.21 -1.72
C ILE A 31 18.98 0.19 -2.19
N PRO A 32 19.98 0.58 -2.99
CA PRO A 32 21.03 -0.35 -3.40
C PRO A 32 21.78 -0.90 -2.18
N SER A 33 22.09 -2.19 -2.19
CA SER A 33 22.76 -2.87 -1.06
C SER A 33 24.14 -2.30 -0.72
N TYR A 34 24.80 -1.66 -1.69
CA TYR A 34 26.10 -1.01 -1.52
C TYR A 34 25.99 0.46 -1.06
N GLU A 35 24.79 1.04 -0.98
CA GLU A 35 24.63 2.44 -0.58
C GLU A 35 24.68 2.57 0.94
N ASN A 36 25.66 3.34 1.42
CA ASN A 36 25.93 3.54 2.84
C ASN A 36 25.75 5.00 3.28
N ASP A 37 25.61 5.93 2.33
CA ASP A 37 25.35 7.33 2.63
C ASP A 37 23.90 7.55 3.08
N GLY A 38 23.72 8.06 4.29
CA GLY A 38 22.39 8.23 4.89
C GLY A 38 21.47 9.15 4.09
N GLN A 39 22.01 10.18 3.44
CA GLN A 39 21.21 11.12 2.64
C GLN A 39 20.72 10.47 1.34
N ARG A 40 21.61 9.77 0.63
CA ARG A 40 21.23 9.02 -0.59
C ARG A 40 20.23 7.92 -0.28
N ARG A 41 20.40 7.18 0.82
CA ARG A 41 19.44 6.16 1.25
C ARG A 41 18.04 6.75 1.46
N ARG A 42 17.94 7.93 2.10
CA ARG A 42 16.66 8.65 2.25
C ARG A 42 16.06 9.06 0.91
N GLN A 43 16.89 9.56 -0.02
CA GLN A 43 16.44 9.92 -1.36
C GLN A 43 15.91 8.71 -2.14
N TYR A 44 16.60 7.57 -2.08
CA TYR A 44 16.13 6.32 -2.71
C TYR A 44 14.80 5.85 -2.12
N ALA A 45 14.65 5.93 -0.80
CA ALA A 45 13.41 5.58 -0.10
C ALA A 45 12.22 6.45 -0.53
N LEU A 46 12.40 7.76 -0.57
CA LEU A 46 11.35 8.70 -1.01
C LEU A 46 11.00 8.47 -2.49
N SER A 47 12.00 8.33 -3.34
CA SER A 47 11.81 8.05 -4.77
C SER A 47 11.05 6.74 -5.01
N ALA A 48 11.28 5.72 -4.19
CA ALA A 48 10.55 4.46 -4.26
C ALA A 48 9.04 4.65 -4.01
N LEU A 49 8.70 5.39 -2.96
CA LEU A 49 7.31 5.72 -2.62
C LEU A 49 6.66 6.54 -3.73
N GLU A 50 7.36 7.56 -4.25
CA GLU A 50 6.86 8.37 -5.37
C GLU A 50 6.56 7.52 -6.61
N MET A 51 7.46 6.62 -6.99
CA MET A 51 7.27 5.73 -8.14
C MET A 51 6.07 4.79 -7.94
N CYS A 52 5.97 4.15 -6.77
CA CYS A 52 4.84 3.29 -6.42
C CYS A 52 3.51 4.04 -6.45
N LEU A 53 3.44 5.18 -5.77
CA LEU A 53 2.24 6.02 -5.71
C LEU A 53 1.83 6.51 -7.10
N ASN A 54 2.78 7.04 -7.87
CA ASN A 54 2.51 7.52 -9.23
C ASN A 54 1.99 6.41 -10.14
N TYR A 55 2.50 5.18 -10.00
CA TYR A 55 2.02 4.03 -10.76
C TYR A 55 0.53 3.78 -10.51
N PHE A 56 0.13 3.57 -9.26
CA PHE A 56 -1.25 3.20 -8.93
C PHE A 56 -2.25 4.36 -9.05
N VAL A 57 -1.84 5.59 -8.74
CA VAL A 57 -2.68 6.78 -8.94
C VAL A 57 -3.01 6.96 -10.43
N ARG A 58 -2.07 6.70 -11.35
CA ARG A 58 -2.33 6.75 -12.80
C ARG A 58 -3.31 5.68 -13.28
N LEU A 59 -3.38 4.55 -12.58
CA LEU A 59 -4.38 3.51 -12.82
C LEU A 59 -5.75 3.82 -12.19
N GLY A 60 -5.90 4.97 -11.53
CA GLY A 60 -7.16 5.38 -10.89
C GLY A 60 -7.44 4.69 -9.55
N VAL A 61 -6.51 3.87 -9.06
CA VAL A 61 -6.62 3.08 -7.83
C VAL A 61 -6.58 4.01 -6.61
N SER A 62 -7.37 3.69 -5.58
CA SER A 62 -7.31 4.38 -4.28
C SER A 62 -6.13 3.84 -3.48
N VAL A 63 -5.25 4.71 -2.99
CA VAL A 63 -3.98 4.30 -2.38
C VAL A 63 -3.88 4.83 -0.96
N LYS A 64 -3.55 3.94 -0.01
CA LYS A 64 -3.18 4.28 1.37
C LYS A 64 -1.81 3.69 1.66
N VAL A 65 -0.85 4.50 2.09
CA VAL A 65 0.47 4.07 2.56
C VAL A 65 0.44 4.02 4.07
N ILE A 66 0.90 2.91 4.65
CA ILE A 66 1.09 2.79 6.10
C ILE A 66 2.58 2.67 6.36
N ALA A 67 3.10 3.49 7.28
CA ALA A 67 4.50 3.44 7.68
C ALA A 67 4.67 3.68 9.18
N PRO A 68 5.67 3.06 9.83
CA PRO A 68 5.91 3.25 11.25
C PRO A 68 6.42 4.65 11.55
N MET A 69 6.02 5.21 12.70
CA MET A 69 6.40 6.57 13.12
C MET A 69 7.91 6.83 13.04
N GLY A 70 8.76 5.87 13.42
CA GLY A 70 10.21 6.02 13.33
C GLY A 70 10.72 6.20 11.90
N PHE A 71 10.09 5.56 10.91
CA PHE A 71 10.40 5.79 9.50
C PHE A 71 9.96 7.19 9.08
N VAL A 72 8.75 7.59 9.45
CA VAL A 72 8.19 8.91 9.09
C VAL A 72 9.04 10.04 9.66
N ASP A 73 9.38 10.00 10.95
CA ASP A 73 10.22 11.00 11.61
C ASP A 73 11.63 11.07 11.00
N ALA A 74 12.17 9.92 10.58
CA ALA A 74 13.47 9.87 9.91
C ALA A 74 13.45 10.50 8.51
N HIS A 75 12.29 10.72 7.89
CA HIS A 75 12.16 11.30 6.55
C HIS A 75 11.40 12.63 6.54
N ARG A 76 11.27 13.29 7.70
CA ARG A 76 10.80 14.68 7.76
C ARG A 76 11.92 15.65 7.34
N PRO A 77 11.57 16.73 6.62
CA PRO A 77 10.22 17.17 6.24
C PRO A 77 9.68 16.57 4.93
N GLU A 78 10.50 15.85 4.16
CA GLU A 78 10.20 15.46 2.79
C GLU A 78 8.93 14.60 2.66
N ILE A 79 8.68 13.73 3.65
CA ILE A 79 7.54 12.81 3.64
C ILE A 79 6.18 13.49 3.92
N GLU A 80 6.19 14.73 4.44
CA GLU A 80 4.97 15.46 4.82
C GLU A 80 4.03 15.72 3.65
N ILE A 81 4.55 15.74 2.43
CA ILE A 81 3.73 15.92 1.23
C ILE A 81 2.71 14.78 1.08
N PHE A 82 3.08 13.54 1.45
CA PHE A 82 2.18 12.39 1.39
C PHE A 82 1.16 12.39 2.52
N GLU A 83 1.55 12.84 3.72
CA GLU A 83 0.63 13.02 4.85
C GLU A 83 -0.45 14.07 4.51
N ARG A 84 -0.03 15.23 4.01
CA ARG A 84 -0.96 16.32 3.64
C ARG A 84 -1.86 15.96 2.47
N ALA A 85 -1.39 15.10 1.57
CA ALA A 85 -2.19 14.56 0.48
C ALA A 85 -3.19 13.47 0.94
N GLY A 86 -3.18 13.07 2.21
CA GLY A 86 -4.02 11.99 2.73
C GLY A 86 -3.64 10.61 2.19
N LEU A 87 -2.40 10.47 1.68
CA LEU A 87 -1.88 9.21 1.13
C LEU A 87 -1.13 8.41 2.19
N LEU A 88 -0.39 9.06 3.09
CA LEU A 88 0.42 8.39 4.11
C LEU A 88 -0.21 8.50 5.49
N PHE A 89 -0.31 7.36 6.16
CA PHE A 89 -0.83 7.18 7.50
C PHE A 89 0.25 6.57 8.39
N VAL A 90 0.43 7.16 9.56
CA VAL A 90 1.46 6.75 10.52
C VAL A 90 0.90 5.66 11.43
N SER A 91 1.57 4.52 11.53
CA SER A 91 1.27 3.53 12.55
C SER A 91 2.05 3.83 13.85
N PRO A 92 1.45 3.61 15.03
CA PRO A 92 2.20 3.55 16.27
C PRO A 92 3.18 2.37 16.17
N GLY A 93 4.45 2.59 16.52
CA GLY A 93 5.55 1.67 16.18
C GLY A 93 5.32 0.21 16.60
N GLY A 94 5.83 -0.72 15.78
CA GLY A 94 5.81 -2.17 16.03
C GLY A 94 4.48 -2.87 15.71
N LEU A 95 3.55 -2.18 15.05
CA LEU A 95 2.22 -2.71 14.68
C LEU A 95 1.84 -2.40 13.22
N ASP A 96 2.74 -1.83 12.42
CA ASP A 96 2.53 -1.48 11.01
C ASP A 96 1.92 -2.63 10.20
N ASP A 97 2.53 -3.81 10.23
CA ASP A 97 2.02 -4.97 9.50
C ASP A 97 0.60 -5.35 9.92
N ASN A 98 0.26 -5.22 11.21
CA ASN A 98 -1.10 -5.50 11.69
C ASN A 98 -2.12 -4.50 11.17
N PHE A 99 -1.80 -3.21 11.23
CA PHE A 99 -2.69 -2.18 10.72
C PHE A 99 -2.89 -2.35 9.22
N LEU A 100 -1.82 -2.68 8.50
CA LEU A 100 -1.85 -2.92 7.07
C LEU A 100 -2.71 -4.13 6.69
N LEU A 101 -2.52 -5.29 7.34
CA LEU A 101 -3.32 -6.47 7.08
C LEU A 101 -4.79 -6.27 7.47
N GLN A 102 -5.07 -5.63 8.60
CA GLN A 102 -6.44 -5.33 9.03
C GLN A 102 -7.15 -4.36 8.08
N GLN A 103 -6.45 -3.33 7.61
CA GLN A 103 -7.01 -2.39 6.63
C GLN A 103 -7.27 -3.07 5.30
N ALA A 104 -6.39 -3.96 4.85
CA ALA A 104 -6.59 -4.71 3.62
C ALA A 104 -7.80 -5.65 3.72
N ASP A 105 -7.87 -6.45 4.78
CA ASP A 105 -8.97 -7.38 5.03
C ASP A 105 -10.33 -6.68 5.14
N ALA A 106 -10.40 -5.61 5.94
CA ALA A 106 -11.65 -4.88 6.18
C ALA A 106 -12.23 -4.21 4.91
N ASN A 107 -11.38 -3.86 3.94
CA ASN A 107 -11.79 -3.14 2.73
C ASN A 107 -11.71 -3.99 1.45
N GLY A 108 -11.31 -5.27 1.56
CA GLY A 108 -11.00 -6.10 0.39
C GLY A 108 -9.90 -5.52 -0.49
N ALA A 109 -8.94 -4.81 0.11
CA ALA A 109 -7.88 -4.11 -0.60
C ALA A 109 -6.69 -5.05 -0.88
N PHE A 110 -5.94 -4.76 -1.93
CA PHE A 110 -4.68 -5.45 -2.20
C PHE A 110 -3.53 -4.82 -1.41
N ILE A 111 -2.51 -5.62 -1.09
CA ILE A 111 -1.36 -5.24 -0.28
C ILE A 111 -0.12 -5.13 -1.16
N VAL A 112 0.45 -3.95 -1.29
CA VAL A 112 1.74 -3.78 -1.97
C VAL A 112 2.86 -3.99 -0.96
N SER A 113 3.45 -5.19 -0.95
CA SER A 113 4.61 -5.55 -0.13
C SER A 113 5.34 -6.76 -0.73
N ASN A 114 6.66 -6.81 -0.56
CA ASN A 114 7.46 -8.01 -0.80
C ASN A 114 7.53 -8.91 0.44
N ASP A 115 7.05 -8.45 1.61
CA ASP A 115 6.92 -9.30 2.79
C ASP A 115 5.83 -10.36 2.56
N ARG A 116 6.08 -11.58 3.02
CA ARG A 116 5.12 -12.69 2.99
C ARG A 116 4.31 -12.80 4.27
N PHE A 117 4.57 -11.95 5.28
CA PHE A 117 3.84 -11.89 6.55
C PHE A 117 3.79 -13.25 7.27
N THR A 118 4.88 -14.02 7.19
CA THR A 118 4.89 -15.43 7.64
C THR A 118 4.68 -15.59 9.14
N ASP A 119 5.14 -14.62 9.93
CA ASP A 119 4.90 -14.51 11.36
C ASP A 119 3.44 -14.18 11.68
N HIS A 120 2.77 -13.34 10.90
CA HIS A 120 1.33 -13.08 11.06
C HIS A 120 0.47 -14.29 10.71
N ILE A 121 0.84 -15.04 9.66
CA ILE A 121 0.20 -16.32 9.33
C ILE A 121 0.34 -17.29 10.52
N ARG A 122 1.57 -17.46 11.03
CA ARG A 122 1.87 -18.41 12.12
C ARG A 122 1.24 -18.01 13.45
N ASP A 123 1.37 -16.75 13.84
CA ASP A 123 1.13 -16.29 15.22
C ASP A 123 -0.24 -15.64 15.38
N ARG A 124 -0.86 -15.17 14.28
CA ARG A 124 -2.16 -14.46 14.30
C ARG A 124 -3.25 -15.14 13.50
N GLY A 125 -2.94 -16.23 12.79
CA GLY A 125 -3.92 -17.06 12.10
C GLY A 125 -4.49 -16.44 10.82
N TYR A 126 -3.73 -15.55 10.16
CA TYR A 126 -4.07 -15.13 8.81
C TYR A 126 -4.02 -16.32 7.85
N ASP A 127 -4.98 -16.40 6.95
CA ASP A 127 -5.02 -17.42 5.91
C ASP A 127 -3.88 -17.17 4.90
N PRO A 128 -2.95 -18.12 4.71
CA PRO A 128 -1.86 -17.97 3.75
C PRO A 128 -2.35 -17.78 2.32
N ASP A 129 -3.46 -18.40 1.93
CA ASP A 129 -4.01 -18.27 0.57
C ASP A 129 -4.61 -16.88 0.36
N TRP A 130 -5.22 -16.30 1.39
CA TRP A 130 -5.70 -14.92 1.37
C TRP A 130 -4.55 -13.92 1.21
N ILE A 131 -3.47 -14.10 1.99
CA ILE A 131 -2.27 -13.25 1.90
C ILE A 131 -1.69 -13.31 0.49
N GLU A 132 -1.49 -14.51 -0.06
CA GLU A 132 -0.90 -14.67 -1.38
C GLU A 132 -1.79 -14.09 -2.49
N TYR A 133 -3.11 -14.22 -2.38
CA TYR A 133 -4.03 -13.64 -3.34
C TYR A 133 -4.00 -12.10 -3.33
N HIS A 134 -4.06 -11.49 -2.15
CA HIS A 134 -4.15 -10.03 -1.98
C HIS A 134 -2.81 -9.32 -2.07
N ARG A 135 -1.70 -10.04 -1.89
CA ARG A 135 -0.37 -9.45 -2.01
C ARG A 135 -0.02 -9.15 -3.47
N VAL A 136 0.58 -7.99 -3.66
CA VAL A 136 1.13 -7.47 -4.90
C VAL A 136 2.65 -7.33 -4.70
N PRO A 137 3.42 -8.37 -5.01
CA PRO A 137 4.87 -8.30 -5.03
C PRO A 137 5.34 -7.28 -6.07
N PHE A 138 6.57 -6.78 -5.92
CA PHE A 138 7.11 -5.80 -6.86
C PHE A 138 8.64 -5.84 -6.91
N MET A 139 9.19 -5.19 -7.93
CA MET A 139 10.62 -4.90 -8.04
C MET A 139 10.84 -3.48 -8.56
N PHE A 140 12.08 -2.99 -8.45
CA PHE A 140 12.53 -1.74 -9.05
C PHE A 140 13.55 -2.03 -10.17
N ASN A 141 13.26 -1.60 -11.41
CA ASN A 141 14.20 -1.70 -12.53
C ASN A 141 13.82 -0.82 -13.75
N PRO A 142 14.37 0.39 -13.90
CA PRO A 142 14.70 1.32 -12.81
C PRO A 142 13.43 1.84 -12.11
N ASP A 143 12.26 1.67 -12.75
CA ASP A 143 10.95 2.11 -12.27
C ASP A 143 10.29 1.04 -11.38
N PHE A 144 9.25 1.45 -10.65
CA PHE A 144 8.38 0.54 -9.90
C PHE A 144 7.64 -0.41 -10.85
N SER A 145 7.82 -1.71 -10.63
CA SER A 145 7.26 -2.78 -11.46
C SER A 145 6.57 -3.82 -10.58
N PRO A 146 5.24 -3.73 -10.40
CA PRO A 146 4.49 -4.76 -9.67
C PRO A 146 4.41 -6.06 -10.49
N GLU A 147 4.21 -7.18 -9.79
CA GLU A 147 4.03 -8.50 -10.41
C GLU A 147 2.82 -8.47 -11.37
N PRO A 148 2.99 -8.84 -12.66
CA PRO A 148 1.91 -8.79 -13.64
C PRO A 148 0.67 -9.61 -13.25
N ASP A 149 0.88 -10.81 -12.69
CA ASP A 149 -0.23 -11.69 -12.31
C ASP A 149 -1.06 -11.10 -11.16
N ALA A 150 -0.43 -10.33 -10.27
CA ALA A 150 -1.14 -9.59 -9.22
C ALA A 150 -2.04 -8.49 -9.80
N LEU A 151 -1.60 -7.81 -10.87
CA LEU A 151 -2.41 -6.82 -11.56
C LEU A 151 -3.63 -7.42 -12.25
N VAL A 152 -3.54 -8.67 -12.73
CA VAL A 152 -4.68 -9.38 -13.31
C VAL A 152 -5.73 -9.69 -12.23
N ARG A 153 -5.30 -10.03 -11.00
CA ARG A 153 -6.21 -10.27 -9.86
C ARG A 153 -6.97 -9.01 -9.43
N MET A 154 -6.42 -7.83 -9.72
CA MET A 154 -6.95 -6.52 -9.34
C MET A 154 -8.02 -5.96 -10.31
N GLN A 155 -8.26 -6.59 -11.45
CA GLN A 155 -9.21 -6.16 -12.49
C GLN A 155 -10.60 -6.78 -12.30
#